data_AF-A0A7C5A371-F1
#
_entry.id   AF-A0A7C5A371-F1
#
_cell.length_a   1.000
_cell.length_b   1.000
_cell.length_c   1.000
_cell.angle_alpha   90.00
_cell.angle_beta   90.00
_cell.angle_gamma   90.00
#
_symmetry.space_group_name_H-M   'P 1'
#
loop_
_entity.id
_entity.type
_entity.pdbx_description
1 polymer ?
#
loop_
_entity_poly.entity_id
_entity_poly.type
_entity_poly.pdbx_seq_one_letter_code
_entity_poly.pdbx_strand_id
1 'polypeptide(L)'
;MANDLAPLGVINTAFYNDGQTLTVPGHAAIVTGTWQDLPNNGQARPTAPTIFEYYRAASASAADDAVFAHGSFIEPVLTYSTHPAYGAQFGAAEFFSDYPTPPYDDGMAANARRALAELKPHLLMISLLDPDEAGHMRDWAGYRQAIKHDDEIIWGVWQQLQADPFYAGQTTLIVTNDHGRGCGEGWPEHGGDDECNRHVMFLAVGPDIRPGLVVSQRRTLRDIAPTIGYLLDFETPFVEGEVMAELLTQESPR
;
A
#
# COMPACT_ATOMS: atom_id res chain seq x y z
N MET A 1 -10.59 -6.94 10.08
CA MET A 1 -9.12 -7.10 10.31
C MET A 1 -8.74 -7.46 11.74
N ALA A 2 -9.16 -6.71 12.78
CA ALA A 2 -8.65 -6.91 14.16
C ALA A 2 -8.91 -8.31 14.76
N ASN A 3 -10.03 -8.93 14.43
CA ASN A 3 -10.39 -10.26 14.97
C ASN A 3 -9.84 -11.41 14.14
N ASP A 4 -9.70 -11.22 12.82
CA ASP A 4 -9.44 -12.31 11.88
C ASP A 4 -8.04 -12.26 11.25
N LEU A 5 -7.53 -11.07 10.93
CA LEU A 5 -6.20 -10.92 10.30
C LEU A 5 -5.10 -10.68 11.32
N ALA A 6 -5.35 -9.85 12.35
CA ALA A 6 -4.32 -9.55 13.35
C ALA A 6 -3.74 -10.81 14.03
N PRO A 7 -4.52 -11.84 14.38
CA PRO A 7 -3.97 -13.08 14.94
C PRO A 7 -3.09 -13.87 13.96
N LEU A 8 -3.23 -13.62 12.65
CA LEU A 8 -2.51 -14.33 11.59
C LEU A 8 -1.19 -13.67 11.19
N GLY A 9 -0.85 -12.51 11.76
CA GLY A 9 0.36 -11.79 11.35
C GLY A 9 0.90 -10.83 12.40
N VAL A 10 1.53 -9.76 11.91
CA VAL A 10 2.23 -8.77 12.73
C VAL A 10 1.53 -7.42 12.66
N ILE A 11 1.25 -6.83 13.82
CA ILE A 11 0.92 -5.40 13.95
C ILE A 11 2.17 -4.65 14.38
N ASN A 12 2.51 -3.55 13.70
CA ASN A 12 3.50 -2.60 14.19
C ASN A 12 2.80 -1.35 14.71
N THR A 13 2.95 -1.07 16.01
CA THR A 13 2.33 0.10 16.66
C THR A 13 3.16 1.37 16.55
N ALA A 14 4.38 1.29 16.01
CA ALA A 14 5.30 2.41 15.83
C ALA A 14 5.64 2.60 14.33
N PHE A 15 4.61 2.70 13.48
CA PHE A 15 4.75 2.91 12.04
C PHE A 15 4.40 4.35 11.64
N TYR A 16 5.22 4.97 10.78
CA TYR A 16 5.17 6.42 10.55
C TYR A 16 5.35 6.84 9.08
N ASN A 17 4.70 7.94 8.72
CA ASN A 17 5.11 8.80 7.61
C ASN A 17 6.01 9.92 8.15
N ASP A 18 7.29 9.92 7.75
CA ASP A 18 8.28 10.94 8.11
C ASP A 18 8.55 11.94 6.97
N GLY A 19 7.88 11.77 5.82
CA GLY A 19 7.88 12.71 4.71
C GLY A 19 6.65 13.63 4.72
N GLN A 20 6.19 14.01 3.53
CA GLN A 20 4.98 14.80 3.39
C GLN A 20 3.75 13.91 3.65
N THR A 21 2.88 14.34 4.56
CA THR A 21 1.64 13.65 4.95
C THR A 21 0.50 13.99 3.98
N LEU A 22 0.77 13.80 2.69
CA LEU A 22 -0.14 14.00 1.56
C LEU A 22 -0.14 12.75 0.70
N THR A 23 -1.19 12.59 -0.11
CA THR A 23 -1.48 11.33 -0.83
C THR A 23 -0.38 10.85 -1.76
N VAL A 24 -0.03 11.64 -2.78
CA VAL A 24 0.99 11.30 -3.78
C VAL A 24 2.37 11.08 -3.12
N PRO A 25 2.93 11.97 -2.29
CA PRO A 25 4.23 11.73 -1.68
C PRO A 25 4.23 10.56 -0.68
N GLY A 26 3.14 10.35 0.07
CA GLY A 26 3.01 9.21 0.99
C GLY A 26 2.99 7.89 0.23
N HIS A 27 2.13 7.74 -0.77
CA HIS A 27 2.13 6.56 -1.64
C HIS A 27 3.44 6.40 -2.42
N ALA A 28 4.07 7.49 -2.87
CA ALA A 28 5.39 7.44 -3.50
C ALA A 28 6.44 6.84 -2.56
N ALA A 29 6.41 7.16 -1.26
CA ALA A 29 7.32 6.56 -0.29
C ALA A 29 7.09 5.06 -0.13
N ILE A 30 5.82 4.61 -0.13
CA ILE A 30 5.46 3.19 -0.09
C ILE A 30 6.01 2.45 -1.30
N VAL A 31 5.76 2.96 -2.51
CA VAL A 31 6.13 2.25 -3.75
C VAL A 31 7.58 2.44 -4.16
N THR A 32 8.30 3.44 -3.67
CA THR A 32 9.72 3.65 -4.06
C THR A 32 10.71 3.34 -2.95
N GLY A 33 10.26 3.26 -1.70
CA GLY A 33 11.16 3.13 -0.55
C GLY A 33 11.99 4.39 -0.28
N THR A 34 11.54 5.57 -0.72
CA THR A 34 12.29 6.83 -0.61
C THR A 34 11.38 8.00 -0.26
N TRP A 35 11.89 8.98 0.49
CA TRP A 35 11.18 10.25 0.67
C TRP A 35 11.46 11.18 -0.49
N GLN A 36 10.41 11.71 -1.11
CA GLN A 36 10.53 12.60 -2.26
C GLN A 36 9.52 13.74 -2.13
N ASP A 37 9.98 14.96 -2.39
CA ASP A 37 9.10 16.12 -2.47
C ASP A 37 8.29 16.04 -3.77
N LEU A 38 7.00 15.70 -3.65
CA LEU A 38 6.10 15.58 -4.79
C LEU A 38 4.83 16.42 -4.56
N PRO A 39 4.37 17.16 -5.59
CA PRO A 39 3.10 17.86 -5.52
C PRO A 39 1.94 16.85 -5.43
N ASN A 40 0.99 17.11 -4.52
CA ASN A 40 -0.21 16.29 -4.35
C ASN A 40 -1.30 16.60 -5.39
N ASN A 41 -0.95 16.62 -6.66
CA ASN A 41 -1.83 17.03 -7.75
C ASN A 41 -1.76 16.13 -8.99
N GLY A 42 -1.02 15.02 -8.93
CA GLY A 42 -0.90 14.07 -10.03
C GLY A 42 -0.13 14.58 -11.24
N GLN A 43 0.71 15.61 -11.10
CA GLN A 43 1.47 16.19 -12.22
C GLN A 43 2.95 15.78 -12.25
N ALA A 44 3.46 15.16 -11.19
CA ALA A 44 4.85 14.72 -11.12
C ALA A 44 4.94 13.26 -10.67
N ARG A 45 5.85 12.53 -11.33
CA ARG A 45 6.19 11.15 -11.00
C ARG A 45 7.36 11.11 -10.03
N PRO A 46 7.50 10.05 -9.24
CA PRO A 46 8.73 9.84 -8.49
C PRO A 46 9.95 9.77 -9.42
N THR A 47 11.09 10.17 -8.88
CA THR A 47 12.41 10.05 -9.53
C THR A 47 13.12 8.75 -9.17
N ALA A 48 12.85 8.19 -7.98
CA ALA A 48 13.29 6.86 -7.61
C ALA A 48 12.38 5.78 -8.24
N PRO A 49 12.92 4.62 -8.67
CA PRO A 49 12.13 3.53 -9.23
C PRO A 49 11.10 2.98 -8.25
N THR A 50 9.97 2.55 -8.77
CA THR A 50 8.90 1.91 -8.01
C THR A 50 9.17 0.41 -7.84
N ILE A 51 8.52 -0.20 -6.85
CA ILE A 51 8.49 -1.65 -6.63
C ILE A 51 8.01 -2.43 -7.85
N PHE A 52 7.10 -1.84 -8.64
CA PHE A 52 6.64 -2.45 -9.88
C PHE A 52 7.78 -2.53 -10.90
N GLU A 53 8.55 -1.44 -11.00
CA GLU A 53 9.70 -1.35 -11.90
C GLU A 53 10.82 -2.32 -11.52
N TYR A 54 11.16 -2.40 -10.22
CA TYR A 54 12.13 -3.37 -9.73
C TYR A 54 11.70 -4.80 -10.02
N TYR A 55 10.47 -5.16 -9.63
CA TYR A 55 9.92 -6.49 -9.83
C TYR A 55 9.91 -6.89 -11.32
N ARG A 56 9.34 -6.05 -12.19
CA ARG A 56 9.21 -6.36 -13.62
C ARG A 56 10.55 -6.38 -14.34
N ALA A 57 11.51 -5.55 -13.93
CA ALA A 57 12.87 -5.60 -14.47
C ALA A 57 13.61 -6.88 -14.08
N ALA A 58 13.47 -7.34 -12.82
CA ALA A 58 14.15 -8.53 -12.32
C ALA A 58 13.53 -9.84 -12.85
N SER A 59 12.20 -9.92 -12.90
CA SER A 59 11.46 -11.12 -13.31
C SER A 59 11.25 -11.25 -14.83
N ALA A 60 11.48 -10.17 -15.59
CA ALA A 60 11.13 -10.06 -17.00
C ALA A 60 9.64 -10.38 -17.29
N SER A 61 8.76 -10.04 -16.35
CA SER A 61 7.33 -10.35 -16.41
C SER A 61 6.53 -9.44 -17.34
N ALA A 62 5.32 -9.93 -17.69
CA ALA A 62 4.35 -9.18 -18.46
C ALA A 62 3.86 -7.94 -17.70
N ALA A 63 3.24 -6.99 -18.41
CA ALA A 63 2.78 -5.73 -17.83
C ALA A 63 1.68 -5.91 -16.77
N ASP A 64 0.85 -6.93 -16.94
CA ASP A 64 -0.27 -7.30 -16.08
C ASP A 64 0.13 -8.19 -14.88
N ASP A 65 1.42 -8.52 -14.74
CA ASP A 65 1.93 -9.27 -13.59
C ASP A 65 2.21 -8.35 -12.37
N ALA A 66 2.22 -7.04 -12.60
CA ALA A 66 2.30 -6.00 -11.58
C ALA A 66 1.17 -4.98 -11.79
N VAL A 67 0.27 -4.84 -10.83
CA VAL A 67 -0.96 -4.06 -10.98
C VAL A 67 -1.08 -3.01 -9.89
N PHE A 68 -1.58 -1.83 -10.27
CA PHE A 68 -2.02 -0.81 -9.33
C PHE A 68 -3.50 -0.50 -9.56
N ALA A 69 -4.34 -0.91 -8.60
CA ALA A 69 -5.76 -0.60 -8.58
C ALA A 69 -6.01 0.61 -7.66
N HIS A 70 -6.63 1.66 -8.18
CA HIS A 70 -6.81 2.90 -7.44
C HIS A 70 -8.07 3.67 -7.89
N GLY A 71 -8.53 4.57 -7.02
CA GLY A 71 -9.72 5.39 -7.25
C GLY A 71 -9.44 6.88 -7.48
N SER A 72 -8.21 7.34 -7.25
CA SER A 72 -7.89 8.75 -7.41
C SER A 72 -7.26 9.08 -8.76
N PHE A 73 -7.65 10.21 -9.35
CA PHE A 73 -7.09 10.72 -10.60
C PHE A 73 -5.64 11.23 -10.46
N ILE A 74 -5.13 11.39 -9.23
CA ILE A 74 -3.76 11.89 -8.99
C ILE A 74 -2.73 10.76 -8.81
N GLU A 75 -3.17 9.54 -8.57
CA GLU A 75 -2.32 8.36 -8.32
C GLU A 75 -1.70 7.70 -9.57
N PRO A 76 -2.19 7.87 -10.82
CA PRO A 76 -1.55 7.29 -12.01
C PRO A 76 -0.07 7.65 -12.18
N VAL A 77 0.41 8.73 -11.56
CA VAL A 77 1.83 9.11 -11.54
C VAL A 77 2.73 8.10 -10.81
N LEU A 78 2.16 7.23 -9.98
CA LEU A 78 2.88 6.26 -9.16
C LEU A 78 3.10 4.91 -9.85
N THR A 79 2.53 4.71 -11.04
CA THR A 79 2.68 3.48 -11.85
C THR A 79 4.12 3.22 -12.29
N TYR A 80 4.93 4.26 -12.46
CA TYR A 80 6.34 4.21 -12.83
C TYR A 80 7.05 5.53 -12.55
N SER A 81 8.38 5.49 -12.47
CA SER A 81 9.26 6.62 -12.16
C SER A 81 9.83 7.32 -13.41
N THR A 82 10.57 8.40 -13.17
CA THR A 82 11.40 9.09 -14.19
C THR A 82 12.87 8.65 -14.16
N HIS A 83 13.21 7.59 -13.44
CA HIS A 83 14.59 7.13 -13.30
C HIS A 83 15.17 6.69 -14.67
N PRO A 84 16.41 7.05 -15.03
CA PRO A 84 16.97 6.75 -16.36
C PRO A 84 17.18 5.26 -16.66
N ALA A 85 17.36 4.43 -15.63
CA ALA A 85 17.50 2.97 -15.76
C ALA A 85 16.18 2.20 -15.69
N TYR A 86 15.09 2.87 -15.25
CA TYR A 86 13.76 2.31 -15.17
C TYR A 86 12.81 3.19 -16.00
N GLY A 87 11.50 3.07 -15.80
CA GLY A 87 10.49 3.87 -16.47
C GLY A 87 9.28 3.04 -16.89
N ALA A 88 8.45 3.64 -17.74
CA ALA A 88 7.17 3.09 -18.18
C ALA A 88 7.23 1.65 -18.69
N GLN A 89 8.35 1.21 -19.29
CA GLN A 89 8.51 -0.17 -19.77
C GLN A 89 8.37 -1.24 -18.66
N PHE A 90 8.69 -0.87 -17.42
CA PHE A 90 8.62 -1.73 -16.23
C PHE A 90 7.50 -1.30 -15.27
N GLY A 91 6.66 -0.33 -15.66
CA GLY A 91 5.57 0.15 -14.83
C GLY A 91 4.47 -0.88 -14.59
N ALA A 92 3.59 -0.59 -13.64
CA ALA A 92 2.38 -1.36 -13.36
C ALA A 92 1.30 -1.17 -14.43
N ALA A 93 0.48 -2.20 -14.64
CA ALA A 93 -0.82 -2.05 -15.28
C ALA A 93 -1.77 -1.28 -14.34
N GLU A 94 -2.46 -0.29 -14.89
CA GLU A 94 -3.38 0.60 -14.15
C GLU A 94 -4.81 0.05 -14.18
N PHE A 95 -5.43 -0.04 -13.00
CA PHE A 95 -6.83 -0.45 -12.83
C PHE A 95 -7.61 0.66 -12.13
N PHE A 96 -7.90 1.72 -12.89
CA PHE A 96 -8.66 2.87 -12.39
C PHE A 96 -10.16 2.55 -12.23
N SER A 97 -10.74 3.01 -11.11
CA SER A 97 -12.19 2.96 -10.89
C SER A 97 -12.76 4.37 -10.76
N ASP A 98 -13.47 4.82 -11.81
CA ASP A 98 -14.26 6.06 -11.77
C ASP A 98 -15.66 5.74 -11.24
N TYR A 99 -15.75 5.33 -9.97
CA TYR A 99 -17.04 5.04 -9.37
C TYR A 99 -17.78 6.37 -9.13
N PRO A 100 -18.93 6.62 -9.77
CA PRO A 100 -19.51 7.96 -9.83
C PRO A 100 -20.18 8.41 -8.52
N THR A 101 -20.37 7.49 -7.57
CA THR A 101 -21.07 7.75 -6.30
C THR A 101 -20.48 6.93 -5.16
N PRO A 102 -20.35 7.50 -3.95
CA PRO A 102 -19.92 6.78 -2.75
C PRO A 102 -20.81 5.56 -2.42
N PRO A 103 -20.27 4.51 -1.78
CA PRO A 103 -18.84 4.35 -1.44
C PRO A 103 -18.00 4.10 -2.70
N TYR A 104 -16.95 4.90 -2.90
CA TYR A 104 -16.07 4.78 -4.07
C TYR A 104 -15.28 3.48 -4.01
N ASP A 105 -14.94 3.03 -2.79
CA ASP A 105 -14.07 1.88 -2.55
C ASP A 105 -14.65 0.55 -3.04
N ASP A 106 -15.97 0.46 -3.25
CA ASP A 106 -16.61 -0.71 -3.88
C ASP A 106 -16.09 -0.93 -5.31
N GLY A 107 -15.84 0.16 -6.04
CA GLY A 107 -15.28 0.14 -7.38
C GLY A 107 -13.83 -0.35 -7.39
N MET A 108 -13.01 0.12 -6.46
CA MET A 108 -11.61 -0.30 -6.32
C MET A 108 -11.53 -1.76 -5.88
N ALA A 109 -12.37 -2.16 -4.92
CA ALA A 109 -12.49 -3.55 -4.49
C ALA A 109 -12.92 -4.46 -5.65
N ALA A 110 -13.87 -4.04 -6.49
CA ALA A 110 -14.27 -4.80 -7.67
C ALA A 110 -13.10 -4.94 -8.68
N ASN A 111 -12.36 -3.87 -8.93
CA ASN A 111 -11.18 -3.91 -9.80
C ASN A 111 -10.07 -4.81 -9.25
N ALA A 112 -9.78 -4.74 -7.95
CA ALA A 112 -8.80 -5.61 -7.30
C ALA A 112 -9.21 -7.09 -7.41
N ARG A 113 -10.47 -7.42 -7.10
CA ARG A 113 -10.99 -8.79 -7.23
C ARG A 113 -10.92 -9.32 -8.67
N ARG A 114 -11.19 -8.46 -9.65
CA ARG A 114 -11.05 -8.79 -11.09
C ARG A 114 -9.60 -9.00 -11.48
N ALA A 115 -8.68 -8.14 -11.07
CA ALA A 115 -7.25 -8.31 -11.32
C ALA A 115 -6.75 -9.65 -10.75
N LEU A 116 -7.12 -9.96 -9.50
CA LEU A 116 -6.76 -11.24 -8.87
C LEU A 116 -7.33 -12.45 -9.62
N ALA A 117 -8.55 -12.37 -10.15
CA ALA A 117 -9.21 -13.48 -10.83
C ALA A 117 -8.77 -13.67 -12.29
N GLU A 118 -8.58 -12.56 -13.02
CA GLU A 118 -8.36 -12.55 -14.47
C GLU A 118 -6.86 -12.49 -14.84
N LEU A 119 -6.07 -11.66 -14.13
CA LEU A 119 -4.67 -11.40 -14.48
C LEU A 119 -3.67 -12.23 -13.69
N LYS A 120 -4.03 -12.62 -12.46
CA LYS A 120 -3.18 -13.40 -11.57
C LYS A 120 -1.81 -12.73 -11.26
N PRO A 121 -1.76 -11.42 -10.90
CA PRO A 121 -0.49 -10.74 -10.69
C PRO A 121 0.24 -11.26 -9.45
N HIS A 122 1.57 -11.30 -9.49
CA HIS A 122 2.38 -11.55 -8.29
C HIS A 122 2.57 -10.29 -7.42
N LEU A 123 2.32 -9.11 -7.97
CA LEU A 123 2.40 -7.84 -7.24
C LEU A 123 1.18 -6.97 -7.51
N LEU A 124 0.37 -6.72 -6.48
CA LEU A 124 -0.82 -5.89 -6.55
C LEU A 124 -0.82 -4.87 -5.42
N MET A 125 -0.97 -3.59 -5.78
CA MET A 125 -1.29 -2.52 -4.84
C MET A 125 -2.74 -2.09 -5.03
N ILE A 126 -3.44 -1.86 -3.93
CA ILE A 126 -4.82 -1.36 -3.90
C ILE A 126 -4.81 -0.08 -3.07
N SER A 127 -5.33 1.02 -3.62
CA SER A 127 -5.56 2.27 -2.90
C SER A 127 -7.06 2.47 -2.67
N LEU A 128 -7.44 2.75 -1.42
CA LEU A 128 -8.80 3.02 -0.97
C LEU A 128 -8.90 4.49 -0.52
N LEU A 129 -10.04 5.12 -0.79
CA LEU A 129 -10.20 6.58 -0.82
C LEU A 129 -11.25 7.10 0.18
N ASP A 130 -12.31 6.33 0.47
CA ASP A 130 -13.50 6.85 1.15
C ASP A 130 -13.22 7.46 2.55
N PRO A 131 -12.29 6.93 3.38
CA PRO A 131 -11.98 7.58 4.64
C PRO A 131 -11.45 9.01 4.48
N ASP A 132 -10.58 9.26 3.49
CA ASP A 132 -10.01 10.60 3.31
C ASP A 132 -11.05 11.60 2.81
N GLU A 133 -11.88 11.19 1.85
CA GLU A 133 -13.01 11.96 1.34
C GLU A 133 -14.02 12.32 2.44
N ALA A 134 -14.43 11.34 3.25
CA ALA A 134 -15.32 11.58 4.39
C ALA A 134 -14.68 12.52 5.44
N GLY A 135 -13.37 12.39 5.62
CA GLY A 135 -12.58 13.27 6.46
C GLY A 135 -12.63 14.72 5.99
N HIS A 136 -12.35 14.98 4.71
CA HIS A 136 -12.42 16.33 4.13
C HIS A 136 -13.82 16.93 4.19
N MET A 137 -14.86 16.10 4.10
CA MET A 137 -16.26 16.52 4.28
C MET A 137 -16.64 16.84 5.73
N ARG A 138 -15.73 16.66 6.70
CA ARG A 138 -15.98 16.81 8.15
C ARG A 138 -17.06 15.87 8.67
N ASP A 139 -17.30 14.75 7.98
CA ASP A 139 -18.29 13.76 8.38
C ASP A 139 -17.65 12.68 9.25
N TRP A 140 -17.65 12.88 10.57
CA TRP A 140 -17.10 11.91 11.51
C TRP A 140 -17.85 10.56 11.50
N ALA A 141 -19.16 10.57 11.20
CA ALA A 141 -19.94 9.35 11.13
C ALA A 141 -19.57 8.56 9.86
N GLY A 142 -19.52 9.25 8.71
CA GLY A 142 -19.05 8.73 7.43
C GLY A 142 -17.61 8.22 7.51
N TYR A 143 -16.70 8.99 8.10
CA TYR A 143 -15.28 8.60 8.28
C TYR A 143 -15.14 7.25 8.98
N ARG A 144 -15.82 7.07 10.12
CA ARG A 144 -15.81 5.80 10.85
C ARG A 144 -16.52 4.67 10.10
N GLN A 145 -17.52 4.99 9.29
CA GLN A 145 -18.21 4.00 8.47
C GLN A 145 -17.33 3.54 7.30
N ALA A 146 -16.60 4.46 6.66
CA ALA A 146 -15.64 4.16 5.61
C ALA A 146 -14.52 3.26 6.12
N ILE A 147 -13.93 3.55 7.29
CA ILE A 147 -12.91 2.66 7.90
C ILE A 147 -13.44 1.23 8.14
N LYS A 148 -14.71 1.10 8.54
CA LYS A 148 -15.33 -0.23 8.71
C LYS A 148 -15.57 -0.92 7.36
N HIS A 149 -15.96 -0.15 6.36
CA HIS A 149 -16.16 -0.65 5.00
C HIS A 149 -14.83 -1.16 4.41
N ASP A 150 -13.74 -0.42 4.60
CA ASP A 150 -12.40 -0.85 4.21
C ASP A 150 -11.97 -2.12 4.94
N ASP A 151 -12.28 -2.24 6.24
CA ASP A 151 -12.03 -3.47 7.01
C ASP A 151 -12.74 -4.69 6.39
N GLU A 152 -13.98 -4.51 5.90
CA GLU A 152 -14.75 -5.53 5.18
C GLU A 152 -14.16 -5.83 3.79
N ILE A 153 -13.74 -4.81 3.03
CA ILE A 153 -13.09 -4.97 1.73
C ILE A 153 -11.79 -5.75 1.85
N ILE A 154 -10.92 -5.35 2.79
CA ILE A 154 -9.62 -6.00 3.05
C ILE A 154 -9.83 -7.46 3.44
N TRP A 155 -10.82 -7.73 4.29
CA TRP A 155 -11.19 -9.10 4.63
C TRP A 155 -11.65 -9.90 3.40
N GLY A 156 -12.51 -9.33 2.55
CA GLY A 156 -12.95 -9.97 1.31
C GLY A 156 -11.81 -10.28 0.34
N VAL A 157 -10.83 -9.37 0.20
CA VAL A 157 -9.62 -9.61 -0.60
C VAL A 157 -8.81 -10.77 0.00
N TRP A 158 -8.59 -10.78 1.31
CA TRP A 158 -7.89 -11.88 1.97
C TRP A 158 -8.59 -13.23 1.76
N GLN A 159 -9.92 -13.27 1.90
CA GLN A 159 -10.70 -14.49 1.65
C GLN A 159 -10.55 -14.99 0.22
N GLN A 160 -10.52 -14.10 -0.78
CA GLN A 160 -10.27 -14.48 -2.17
C GLN A 160 -8.86 -15.06 -2.35
N LEU A 161 -7.83 -14.43 -1.77
CA LEU A 161 -6.46 -14.95 -1.81
C LEU A 161 -6.37 -16.36 -1.21
N GLN A 162 -7.01 -16.60 -0.07
CA GLN A 162 -6.98 -17.91 0.58
C GLN A 162 -7.84 -18.97 -0.13
N ALA A 163 -8.85 -18.57 -0.90
CA ALA A 163 -9.71 -19.49 -1.66
C ALA A 163 -9.07 -19.96 -2.97
N ASP A 164 -8.00 -19.30 -3.42
CA ASP A 164 -7.39 -19.50 -4.73
C ASP A 164 -6.04 -20.22 -4.59
N PRO A 165 -5.87 -21.43 -5.14
CA PRO A 165 -4.61 -22.17 -5.03
C PRO A 165 -3.39 -21.46 -5.63
N PHE A 166 -3.60 -20.47 -6.51
CA PHE A 166 -2.51 -19.65 -7.02
C PHE A 166 -1.94 -18.69 -5.97
N TYR A 167 -2.69 -18.34 -4.93
CA TYR A 167 -2.27 -17.37 -3.90
C TYR A 167 -2.14 -17.98 -2.50
N ALA A 168 -3.02 -18.94 -2.18
CA ALA A 168 -3.15 -19.51 -0.86
C ALA A 168 -1.82 -20.10 -0.36
N GLY A 169 -1.42 -19.73 0.85
CA GLY A 169 -0.17 -20.23 1.47
C GLY A 169 1.13 -19.67 0.90
N GLN A 170 1.08 -18.76 -0.09
CA GLN A 170 2.28 -18.16 -0.69
C GLN A 170 2.16 -16.64 -0.91
N THR A 171 1.10 -16.01 -0.41
CA THR A 171 0.87 -14.56 -0.55
C THR A 171 1.01 -13.85 0.79
N THR A 172 1.71 -12.71 0.77
CA THR A 172 1.74 -11.76 1.88
C THR A 172 0.84 -10.56 1.55
N LEU A 173 -0.03 -10.19 2.49
CA LEU A 173 -0.85 -8.99 2.45
C LEU A 173 -0.30 -7.99 3.47
N ILE A 174 0.05 -6.79 3.00
CA ILE A 174 0.44 -5.65 3.83
C ILE A 174 -0.69 -4.61 3.75
N VAL A 175 -1.11 -4.09 4.91
CA VAL A 175 -2.14 -3.06 5.04
C VAL A 175 -1.55 -1.90 5.83
N THR A 176 -1.61 -0.71 5.24
CA THR A 176 -1.19 0.55 5.85
C THR A 176 -1.96 1.70 5.22
N ASN A 177 -1.70 2.92 5.69
CA ASN A 177 -2.13 4.16 5.07
C ASN A 177 -0.92 5.06 4.84
N ASP A 178 -1.02 5.93 3.86
CA ASP A 178 0.00 6.90 3.45
C ASP A 178 0.15 8.07 4.44
N HIS A 179 -0.92 8.50 5.10
CA HIS A 179 -0.88 9.50 6.15
C HIS A 179 -2.04 9.37 7.13
N GLY A 180 -1.85 9.89 8.33
CA GLY A 180 -2.94 10.10 9.28
C GLY A 180 -3.71 11.39 8.99
N ARG A 181 -4.24 12.00 10.06
CA ARG A 181 -5.11 13.17 10.01
C ARG A 181 -4.69 14.15 11.10
N GLY A 182 -5.07 15.43 11.01
CA GLY A 182 -4.74 16.42 12.05
C GLY A 182 -5.27 16.06 13.43
N CYS A 183 -4.55 16.45 14.49
CA CYS A 183 -5.02 16.24 15.85
C CYS A 183 -6.24 17.13 16.20
N GLY A 184 -7.15 16.61 17.03
CA GLY A 184 -8.24 17.40 17.63
C GLY A 184 -9.16 18.02 16.58
N GLU A 185 -9.33 19.34 16.62
CA GLU A 185 -10.15 20.07 15.63
C GLU A 185 -9.55 20.08 14.22
N GLY A 186 -8.27 19.74 14.07
CA GLY A 186 -7.58 19.63 12.78
C GLY A 186 -7.82 18.32 12.03
N TRP A 187 -8.55 17.37 12.60
CA TRP A 187 -8.83 16.06 12.00
C TRP A 187 -9.45 16.10 10.58
N PRO A 188 -10.15 17.16 10.14
CA PRO A 188 -10.64 17.25 8.76
C PRO A 188 -9.56 17.48 7.71
N GLU A 189 -8.33 17.77 8.11
CA GLU A 189 -7.21 18.03 7.21
C GLU A 189 -6.07 17.05 7.46
N HIS A 190 -5.17 16.98 6.49
CA HIS A 190 -3.87 16.32 6.60
C HIS A 190 -2.77 17.24 6.03
N GLY A 191 -1.51 16.79 5.97
CA GLY A 191 -0.38 17.60 5.51
C GLY A 191 0.42 18.28 6.64
N GLY A 192 0.14 17.96 7.89
CA GLY A 192 0.88 18.42 9.07
C GLY A 192 2.05 17.52 9.46
N ASP A 193 2.94 18.02 10.33
CA ASP A 193 4.07 17.28 10.94
C ASP A 193 3.75 16.81 12.38
N ASP A 194 2.49 16.92 12.81
CA ASP A 194 2.08 16.40 14.12
C ASP A 194 1.96 14.87 14.14
N GLU A 195 2.00 14.30 15.35
CA GLU A 195 1.92 12.85 15.57
C GLU A 195 0.68 12.22 14.92
N CYS A 196 -0.47 12.91 14.90
CA CYS A 196 -1.69 12.36 14.32
C CYS A 196 -1.64 12.27 12.79
N ASN A 197 -0.93 13.20 12.14
CA ASN A 197 -0.67 13.15 10.70
C ASN A 197 0.37 12.07 10.34
N ARG A 198 1.36 11.87 11.20
CA ARG A 198 2.52 11.02 10.91
C ARG A 198 2.33 9.57 11.33
N HIS A 199 1.61 9.30 12.40
CA HIS A 199 1.36 7.94 12.87
C HIS A 199 0.33 7.26 11.96
N VAL A 200 0.72 6.12 11.41
CA VAL A 200 -0.09 5.35 10.45
C VAL A 200 -0.21 3.91 10.91
N MET A 201 -1.25 3.21 10.46
CA MET A 201 -1.43 1.80 10.83
C MET A 201 -0.49 0.90 10.03
N PHE A 202 -0.14 -0.25 10.59
CA PHE A 202 0.59 -1.28 9.88
C PHE A 202 0.16 -2.67 10.33
N LEU A 203 -0.20 -3.50 9.34
CA LEU A 203 -0.48 -4.91 9.48
C LEU A 203 0.18 -5.66 8.32
N ALA A 204 0.89 -6.75 8.61
CA ALA A 204 1.32 -7.70 7.60
C ALA A 204 0.80 -9.10 7.99
N VAL A 205 0.29 -9.85 7.02
CA VAL A 205 -0.16 -11.25 7.20
C VAL A 205 0.33 -12.08 6.02
N GLY A 206 0.76 -13.32 6.26
CA GLY A 206 1.31 -14.17 5.20
C GLY A 206 2.09 -15.36 5.76
N PRO A 207 2.49 -16.31 4.91
CA PRO A 207 3.24 -17.51 5.32
C PRO A 207 4.62 -17.17 5.90
N ASP A 208 5.24 -16.10 5.39
CA ASP A 208 6.56 -15.62 5.82
C ASP A 208 6.50 -14.61 6.97
N ILE A 209 5.30 -14.30 7.47
CA ILE A 209 5.07 -13.30 8.50
C ILE A 209 4.79 -13.99 9.85
N ARG A 210 5.41 -13.49 10.93
CA ARG A 210 5.23 -14.08 12.28
C ARG A 210 3.79 -13.89 12.77
N PRO A 211 3.01 -14.95 13.04
CA PRO A 211 1.61 -14.80 13.42
C PRO A 211 1.45 -14.32 14.87
N GLY A 212 0.44 -13.50 15.12
CA GLY A 212 0.01 -13.06 16.45
C GLY A 212 0.99 -12.14 17.18
N LEU A 213 1.89 -11.49 16.46
CA LEU A 213 2.94 -10.65 17.04
C LEU A 213 2.54 -9.17 17.01
N VAL A 214 2.80 -8.47 18.10
CA VAL A 214 2.73 -7.00 18.16
C VAL A 214 4.13 -6.46 18.41
N VAL A 215 4.63 -5.63 17.52
CA VAL A 215 5.92 -4.97 17.63
C VAL A 215 5.75 -3.46 17.75
N SER A 216 6.77 -2.80 18.31
CA SER A 216 6.83 -1.34 18.44
C SER A 216 8.18 -0.80 17.97
N GLN A 217 8.88 -1.56 17.13
CA GLN A 217 10.09 -1.09 16.47
C GLN A 217 9.72 0.01 15.48
N ARG A 218 10.35 1.18 15.62
CA ARG A 218 10.09 2.31 14.75
C ARG A 218 10.39 1.93 13.30
N ARG A 219 9.38 2.05 12.45
CA ARG A 219 9.46 1.84 11.01
C ARG A 219 8.64 2.90 10.28
N THR A 220 8.83 2.99 8.98
CA THR A 220 8.26 4.04 8.13
C THR A 220 7.81 3.52 6.78
N LEU A 221 7.02 4.31 6.05
CA LEU A 221 6.52 3.94 4.71
C LEU A 221 7.62 3.44 3.77
N ARG A 222 8.82 4.05 3.82
CA ARG A 222 9.96 3.68 2.96
C ARG A 222 10.50 2.26 3.21
N ASP A 223 10.18 1.65 4.35
CA ASP A 223 10.62 0.30 4.70
C ASP A 223 9.78 -0.79 4.00
N ILE A 224 8.66 -0.41 3.36
CA ILE A 224 7.76 -1.36 2.66
C ILE A 224 8.41 -1.89 1.39
N ALA A 225 8.89 -1.02 0.50
CA ALA A 225 9.49 -1.42 -0.77
C ALA A 225 10.64 -2.44 -0.65
N PRO A 226 11.67 -2.22 0.20
CA PRO A 226 12.72 -3.23 0.39
C PRO A 226 12.20 -4.52 1.02
N THR A 227 11.19 -4.45 1.89
CA THR A 227 10.56 -5.64 2.48
C THR A 227 9.83 -6.47 1.42
N ILE A 228 9.12 -5.83 0.49
CA ILE A 228 8.50 -6.53 -0.66
C ILE A 228 9.58 -7.16 -1.55
N GLY A 229 10.65 -6.42 -1.85
CA GLY A 229 11.78 -6.96 -2.64
C GLY A 229 12.41 -8.20 -1.99
N TYR A 230 12.58 -8.18 -0.67
CA TYR A 230 13.05 -9.33 0.10
C TYR A 230 12.09 -10.53 0.01
N LEU A 231 10.78 -10.31 0.20
CA LEU A 231 9.76 -11.37 0.16
C LEU A 231 9.59 -12.01 -1.23
N LEU A 232 9.80 -11.23 -2.29
CA LEU A 232 9.64 -11.67 -3.68
C LEU A 232 10.97 -11.94 -4.40
N ASP A 233 12.09 -11.95 -3.66
CA ASP A 233 13.44 -12.26 -4.16
C ASP A 233 13.87 -11.38 -5.35
N PHE A 234 13.79 -10.05 -5.18
CA PHE A 234 14.36 -9.08 -6.12
C PHE A 234 15.06 -7.92 -5.42
N GLU A 235 16.10 -7.38 -6.07
CA GLU A 235 16.87 -6.26 -5.55
C GLU A 235 16.14 -4.92 -5.72
N THR A 236 16.30 -4.04 -4.73
CA THR A 236 15.73 -2.69 -4.69
C THR A 236 16.83 -1.62 -4.48
N PRO A 237 17.81 -1.50 -5.40
CA PRO A 237 19.09 -0.83 -5.15
C PRO A 237 19.03 0.67 -4.85
N PHE A 238 17.91 1.36 -5.10
CA PHE A 238 17.77 2.81 -4.85
C PHE A 238 16.79 3.14 -3.71
N VAL A 239 16.37 2.15 -2.92
CA VAL A 239 15.58 2.41 -1.70
C VAL A 239 16.45 3.00 -0.60
N GLU A 240 15.84 3.80 0.27
CA GLU A 240 16.46 4.36 1.48
C GLU A 240 15.92 3.74 2.77
N GLY A 241 14.80 2.99 2.68
CA GLY A 241 14.29 2.20 3.78
C GLY A 241 15.06 0.91 4.00
N GLU A 242 14.66 0.16 5.01
CA GLU A 242 15.28 -1.10 5.38
C GLU A 242 14.26 -2.24 5.39
N VAL A 243 14.73 -3.46 5.13
CA VAL A 243 13.90 -4.66 5.29
C VAL A 243 13.44 -4.76 6.75
N MET A 244 12.14 -4.91 6.96
CA MET A 244 11.52 -5.11 8.27
C MET A 244 11.67 -6.57 8.72
N ALA A 245 12.91 -7.00 8.96
CA ALA A 245 13.25 -8.39 9.31
C ALA A 245 12.56 -8.88 10.59
N GLU A 246 12.18 -7.97 11.49
CA GLU A 246 11.38 -8.27 12.67
C GLU A 246 9.93 -8.68 12.36
N LEU A 247 9.47 -8.60 11.11
CA LEU A 247 8.17 -9.15 10.72
C LEU A 247 8.26 -10.63 10.33
N LEU A 248 9.45 -11.08 9.95
CA LEU A 248 9.67 -12.30 9.18
C LEU A 248 9.90 -13.51 10.06
N THR A 249 9.49 -14.69 9.58
CA THR A 249 9.84 -15.96 10.20
C THR A 249 11.33 -16.27 9.98
N GLN A 250 11.90 -17.19 10.75
CA GLN A 250 13.31 -17.58 10.57
C GLN A 250 13.55 -18.35 9.26
N GLU A 251 12.49 -18.80 8.60
CA GLU A 251 12.52 -19.60 7.38
C GLU A 251 12.25 -18.78 6.11
N SER A 252 11.98 -17.47 6.24
CA SER A 252 11.78 -16.59 5.09
C SER A 252 13.00 -16.59 4.16
N PRO A 253 12.80 -16.56 2.82
CA PRO A 253 13.90 -16.65 1.85
C PRO A 253 14.98 -15.59 2.09
N ARG A 254 16.23 -15.90 1.71
CA ARG A 254 17.38 -14.98 1.76
C ARG A 254 17.77 -14.53 0.37
#